data_AF-A0A845GTS8-F1
#
_entry.id   AF-A0A845GTS8-F1
#
_cell.length_a   1.000
_cell.length_b   1.000
_cell.length_c   1.000
_cell.angle_alpha   90.00
_cell.angle_beta   90.00
_cell.angle_gamma   90.00
#
_symmetry.space_group_name_H-M   'P 1'
#
loop_
_entity.id
_entity.type
_entity.pdbx_description
1 polymer ?
#
loop_
_entity_poly.entity_id
_entity_poly.type
_entity_poly.pdbx_seq_one_letter_code
_entity_poly.pdbx_strand_id
1 'polypeptide(L)'
;MLRNAILVIALLVAGGGAIALATGHPEAMPAAIWGGILTVAVLFERWRYQPPPATGGNWQPTGEQFIDPESGAAMEVLYDPGTGERRYVAKVR
;
A
#
# COMPACT_ATOMS: atom_id res chain seq x y z
N MET A 1 -3.08 -8.52 -2.26
CA MET A 1 -4.35 -9.00 -2.85
C MET A 1 -5.58 -8.54 -2.06
N LEU A 2 -5.57 -8.59 -0.73
CA LEU A 2 -6.65 -8.10 0.13
C LEU A 2 -7.13 -6.67 -0.19
N ARG A 3 -6.20 -5.71 -0.33
CA ARG A 3 -6.53 -4.31 -0.66
C ARG A 3 -7.36 -4.18 -1.96
N ASN A 4 -6.96 -4.88 -3.01
CA ASN A 4 -7.68 -4.85 -4.28
C ASN A 4 -9.06 -5.49 -4.16
N ALA A 5 -9.19 -6.57 -3.38
CA ALA A 5 -10.48 -7.19 -3.10
C ALA A 5 -11.41 -6.24 -2.34
N ILE A 6 -10.90 -5.57 -1.29
CA ILE A 6 -11.67 -4.57 -0.53
C ILE A 6 -12.09 -3.42 -1.43
N LEU A 7 -11.20 -2.94 -2.31
CA LEU A 7 -11.53 -1.85 -3.24
C LEU A 7 -12.65 -2.26 -4.22
N VAL A 8 -12.58 -3.47 -4.77
CA VAL A 8 -13.64 -3.98 -5.67
C VAL A 8 -14.97 -4.09 -4.93
N ILE A 9 -14.97 -4.65 -3.72
CA ILE A 9 -16.19 -4.76 -2.90
C ILE A 9 -16.75 -3.36 -2.58
N ALA A 10 -15.90 -2.43 -2.15
CA ALA A 10 -16.31 -1.06 -1.83
C ALA A 10 -16.93 -0.35 -3.05
N LEU A 11 -16.35 -0.53 -4.24
CA LEU A 11 -16.89 0.02 -5.48
C LEU A 11 -18.24 -0.61 -5.87
N LEU A 12 -18.40 -1.92 -5.71
CA LEU A 12 -19.67 -2.60 -5.98
C LEU A 12 -20.76 -2.13 -5.02
N VAL A 13 -20.44 -1.98 -3.73
CA VAL A 13 -21.38 -1.48 -2.71
C VAL A 13 -21.75 -0.02 -2.97
N ALA A 14 -20.76 0.84 -3.26
CA ALA A 14 -20.98 2.25 -3.57
C ALA A 14 -21.81 2.42 -4.85
N GLY A 15 -21.42 1.73 -5.93
CA GLY A 15 -22.07 1.79 -7.23
C GLY A 15 -23.49 1.22 -7.19
N GLY A 16 -23.66 0.06 -6.55
CA GLY A 16 -24.98 -0.55 -6.35
C GLY A 16 -25.91 0.35 -5.53
N GLY A 17 -25.40 0.95 -4.44
CA GLY A 17 -26.15 1.92 -3.65
C GLY A 17 -26.54 3.17 -4.43
N ALA A 18 -25.62 3.71 -5.24
CA ALA A 18 -25.88 4.88 -6.08
C ALA A 18 -26.91 4.60 -7.18
N ILE A 19 -26.84 3.44 -7.84
CA ILE A 19 -27.83 3.02 -8.84
C ILE A 19 -29.20 2.85 -8.19
N ALA A 20 -29.27 2.17 -7.04
CA ALA A 20 -30.51 1.97 -6.31
C ALA A 20 -31.17 3.31 -5.91
N LEU A 21 -30.39 4.27 -5.41
CA LEU A 21 -30.87 5.63 -5.13
C LEU A 21 -31.42 6.30 -6.39
N ALA A 22 -30.70 6.20 -7.52
CA ALA A 22 -31.14 6.79 -8.78
C ALA A 22 -32.44 6.14 -9.33
N THR A 23 -32.71 4.89 -8.99
CA THR A 23 -33.94 4.17 -9.34
C THR A 23 -35.09 4.34 -8.33
N GLY A 24 -34.93 5.18 -7.30
CA GLY A 24 -35.99 5.50 -6.34
C GLY A 24 -36.01 4.65 -5.06
N HIS A 25 -34.90 4.01 -4.72
CA HIS A 25 -34.73 3.25 -3.47
C HIS A 25 -33.91 4.06 -2.44
N PRO A 26 -34.54 4.96 -1.66
CA PRO A 26 -33.84 5.79 -0.68
C PRO A 26 -33.19 4.99 0.46
N GLU A 27 -33.67 3.77 0.74
CA GLU A 27 -33.09 2.83 1.69
C GLU A 27 -31.65 2.43 1.35
N ALA A 28 -31.22 2.62 0.11
CA ALA A 28 -29.86 2.35 -0.33
C ALA A 28 -28.85 3.46 0.05
N MET A 29 -29.30 4.56 0.64
CA MET A 29 -28.46 5.70 1.03
C MET A 29 -27.25 5.30 1.90
N PRO A 30 -27.42 4.48 2.96
CA PRO A 30 -26.28 4.06 3.78
C PRO A 30 -25.26 3.25 2.99
N ALA A 31 -25.70 2.40 2.05
CA ALA A 31 -24.80 1.59 1.23
C ALA A 31 -23.94 2.47 0.31
N ALA A 32 -24.54 3.48 -0.34
CA ALA A 32 -23.81 4.44 -1.17
C ALA A 32 -22.77 5.23 -0.35
N ILE A 33 -23.16 5.71 0.85
CA ILE A 33 -22.28 6.48 1.73
C ILE A 33 -21.12 5.61 2.22
N TRP A 34 -21.40 4.44 2.80
CA TRP A 34 -20.36 3.58 3.36
C TRP A 34 -19.43 3.00 2.30
N GLY A 35 -19.97 2.59 1.15
CA GLY A 35 -19.17 2.17 0.01
C GLY A 35 -18.25 3.28 -0.50
N GLY A 36 -18.77 4.52 -0.56
CA GLY A 36 -18.00 5.70 -0.92
C GLY A 36 -16.86 5.98 0.06
N ILE A 37 -17.14 6.00 1.37
CA ILE A 37 -16.14 6.22 2.42
C ILE A 37 -15.03 5.16 2.34
N LEU A 38 -15.39 3.88 2.22
CA LEU A 38 -14.41 2.79 2.10
C LEU A 38 -13.55 2.94 0.84
N THR A 39 -14.16 3.31 -0.29
CA THR A 39 -13.44 3.54 -1.54
C THR A 39 -12.41 4.67 -1.36
N VAL A 40 -12.83 5.81 -0.79
CA VAL A 40 -11.94 6.94 -0.51
C VAL A 40 -10.83 6.55 0.46
N ALA A 41 -11.14 5.82 1.53
CA ALA A 41 -10.15 5.37 2.51
C ALA A 41 -9.06 4.48 1.88
N VAL A 42 -9.44 3.52 1.04
CA VAL A 42 -8.49 2.62 0.37
C VAL A 42 -7.68 3.36 -0.69
N LEU A 43 -8.27 4.30 -1.43
CA LEU A 43 -7.54 5.15 -2.38
C LEU A 43 -6.57 6.08 -1.67
N PHE A 44 -6.97 6.66 -0.53
CA PHE A 44 -6.10 7.48 0.30
C PHE A 44 -4.94 6.66 0.86
N GLU A 45 -5.19 5.45 1.35
CA GLU A 45 -4.15 4.54 1.80
C GLU A 45 -3.17 4.22 0.66
N ARG A 46 -3.68 3.96 -0.55
CA ARG A 46 -2.83 3.70 -1.74
C ARG A 46 -1.93 4.89 -2.08
N TRP A 47 -2.45 6.10 -1.93
CA TRP A 47 -1.67 7.31 -2.20
C TRP A 47 -0.66 7.62 -1.08
N ARG A 48 -1.05 7.43 0.19
CA ARG A 48 -0.21 7.73 1.35
C ARG A 48 0.90 6.72 1.59
N TYR A 49 0.70 5.46 1.22
CA TYR A 49 1.68 4.37 1.32
C TYR A 49 2.39 4.09 -0.02
N GLN A 50 2.56 5.10 -0.87
CA GLN A 50 3.47 4.93 -2.00
C GLN A 50 4.90 4.70 -1.44
N PRO A 51 5.57 3.61 -1.83
CA PRO A 51 6.96 3.43 -1.47
C PRO A 51 7.74 4.63 -2.04
N PRO A 52 8.63 5.24 -1.25
CA PRO A 52 9.45 6.35 -1.70
C PRO A 52 10.14 5.98 -3.02
N PRO A 53 10.21 6.91 -3.99
CA PRO A 53 10.77 6.63 -5.29
C PRO A 53 12.20 6.09 -5.14
N ALA A 54 12.47 4.95 -5.78
CA ALA A 54 13.78 4.31 -5.77
C ALA A 54 14.77 5.10 -6.65
N THR A 55 15.10 6.33 -6.25
CA THR A 55 16.01 7.19 -6.99
C THR A 55 16.89 7.98 -6.03
N GLY A 56 18.19 7.61 -5.99
CA GLY A 56 19.25 8.54 -5.59
C GLY A 56 19.48 8.79 -4.09
N GLY A 57 19.15 7.82 -3.22
CA GLY A 57 19.49 7.92 -1.80
C GLY A 57 21.01 7.91 -1.55
N ASN A 58 21.48 8.67 -0.55
CA ASN A 58 22.87 8.62 -0.07
C ASN A 58 23.06 7.37 0.79
N TRP A 59 22.91 6.20 0.19
CA TRP A 59 22.97 4.91 0.87
C TRP A 59 24.37 4.68 1.45
N GLN A 60 24.43 4.59 2.77
CA GLN A 60 25.65 4.33 3.52
C GLN A 60 25.60 2.92 4.11
N PRO A 61 26.69 2.13 3.99
CA PRO A 61 26.77 0.86 4.67
C PRO A 61 26.77 1.07 6.18
N THR A 62 25.91 0.36 6.90
CA THR A 62 25.92 0.38 8.38
C THR A 62 26.93 -0.59 8.98
N GLY A 63 27.48 -1.48 8.15
CA GLY A 63 28.34 -2.59 8.57
C GLY A 63 27.56 -3.79 9.14
N GLU A 64 26.24 -3.67 9.32
CA GLU A 64 25.39 -4.79 9.72
C GLU A 64 25.21 -5.76 8.56
N GLN A 65 25.48 -7.04 8.82
CA GLN A 65 25.32 -8.14 7.86
C GLN A 65 24.53 -9.27 8.51
N PHE A 66 23.67 -9.91 7.73
CA PHE A 66 22.93 -11.08 8.16
C PHE A 66 22.76 -12.06 7.00
N ILE A 67 22.52 -13.33 7.31
CA ILE A 67 22.13 -14.32 6.31
C ILE A 67 20.61 -14.29 6.23
N ASP A 68 20.08 -14.03 5.04
CA ASP A 68 18.65 -14.15 4.79
C ASP A 68 18.25 -15.63 4.94
N PRO A 69 17.35 -15.99 5.89
CA PRO A 69 16.94 -17.37 6.09
C PRO A 69 16.15 -17.95 4.90
N GLU A 70 15.58 -17.11 4.04
CA GLU A 70 14.78 -17.55 2.89
C GLU A 70 15.66 -17.89 1.68
N SER A 71 16.65 -17.05 1.37
CA SER A 71 17.55 -17.23 0.22
C SER A 71 18.93 -17.81 0.55
N GLY A 72 19.33 -17.80 1.83
CA GLY A 72 20.70 -18.12 2.26
C GLY A 72 21.76 -17.08 1.86
N ALA A 73 21.35 -15.95 1.26
CA ALA A 73 22.27 -14.92 0.81
C ALA A 73 22.80 -14.09 1.97
N ALA A 74 24.08 -13.70 1.90
CA ALA A 74 24.63 -12.68 2.78
C ALA A 74 24.08 -11.31 2.37
N MET A 75 23.31 -10.69 3.26
CA MET A 75 22.70 -9.38 3.07
C MET A 75 23.50 -8.33 3.84
N GLU A 76 23.69 -7.17 3.21
CA GLU A 76 24.23 -5.97 3.85
C GLU A 76 23.12 -4.93 4.02
N VAL A 77 23.11 -4.28 5.18
CA VAL A 77 22.17 -3.21 5.50
C VAL A 77 22.76 -1.87 5.07
N LEU A 78 22.04 -1.17 4.19
CA LEU A 78 22.30 0.21 3.82
C LEU A 78 21.30 1.13 4.52
N TYR A 79 21.78 2.30 4.95
CA TYR A 79 20.98 3.35 5.59
C TYR A 79 21.06 4.64 4.78
N ASP A 80 19.94 5.32 4.58
CA ASP A 80 19.90 6.66 4.01
C ASP A 80 19.62 7.70 5.11
N PRO A 81 20.58 8.57 5.47
CA PRO A 81 20.37 9.59 6.49
C PRO A 81 19.40 10.70 6.09
N GLY A 82 19.14 10.90 4.80
CA GLY A 82 18.20 11.90 4.30
C GLY A 82 16.74 11.51 4.51
N THR A 83 16.44 10.21 4.45
CA THR A 83 15.07 9.67 4.56
C THR A 83 14.84 8.83 5.82
N GLY A 84 15.90 8.33 6.45
CA GLY A 84 15.83 7.38 7.57
C GLY A 84 15.55 5.94 7.15
N GLU A 85 15.57 5.65 5.85
CA GLU A 85 15.25 4.32 5.32
C GLU A 85 16.39 3.31 5.49
N ARG A 86 16.02 2.03 5.59
CA ARG A 86 16.94 0.90 5.56
C ARG A 86 16.66 0.02 4.35
N ARG A 87 17.71 -0.34 3.63
CA ARG A 87 17.64 -1.20 2.45
C ARG A 87 18.56 -2.39 2.63
N TYR A 88 18.08 -3.57 2.26
CA TYR A 88 18.83 -4.82 2.31
C TYR A 88 19.29 -5.18 0.91
N VAL A 89 20.59 -5.30 0.71
CA VAL A 89 21.17 -5.66 -0.59
C VAL A 89 22.01 -6.93 -0.46
N ALA A 90 21.93 -7.79 -1.48
CA ALA A 90 22.77 -8.97 -1.54
C ALA A 90 24.24 -8.55 -1.70
N LYS A 91 25.11 -9.07 -0.84
CA LYS A 91 26.54 -8.84 -0.90
C LYS A 91 27.14 -9.70 -2.01
N VAL A 92 27.23 -9.13 -3.21
CA VAL A 92 27.96 -9.77 -4.32
C VAL A 92 29.44 -9.68 -3.99
N ARG A 93 30.10 -10.84 -3.90
CA ARG A 93 31.52 -10.95 -3.59
C ARG A 93 32.36 -10.91 -4.86
#